data_AF-A0A9E7L907-F1
#
_entry.id   AF-A0A9E7L907-F1
#
_cell.length_a   1.000
_cell.length_b   1.000
_cell.length_c   1.000
_cell.angle_alpha   90.00
_cell.angle_beta   90.00
_cell.angle_gamma   90.00
#
_symmetry.space_group_name_H-M   'P 1'
#
loop_
_entity.id
_entity.type
_entity.pdbx_description
1 polymer ?
#
loop_
_entity_poly.entity_id
_entity_poly.type
_entity_poly.pdbx_seq_one_letter_code
_entity_poly.pdbx_strand_id
1 'polypeptide(L)'
;MQHGTCCGRWIGYVAVSSDEEVRRLGRRDVLVTFRGTVTSTEWIANFMSSLRPANLDPHDPRRDVKVESGFLSLYTSDDSTCRFGQGSCREQLLGEVSRLINKYQDEEMSITLAGHSMGSALALLSGYDLAELGLNRFQQQREIPITVYSFGGPRVGNTDFKERCEELGVKVLRVVNVHDPVTKLPGLFMNEHFRALGETYQFPWSCSCYAHVGVELALDFFKMQNPACVHDLGTYIGLLKCPKMVQVHKEGMVDLLAMAKMTLRKHKLQAWPWQDAARQVGNLVQSLGLI
;
A
#
# COMPACT_ATOMS: atom_id res chain seq x y z
N MET A 1 9.97 -16.38 38.95
CA MET A 1 9.14 -15.47 38.14
C MET A 1 9.95 -15.11 36.91
N GLN A 2 9.58 -15.60 35.72
CA GLN A 2 10.25 -15.23 34.49
C GLN A 2 9.88 -13.78 34.17
N HIS A 3 10.86 -12.87 34.13
CA HIS A 3 10.68 -11.55 33.55
C HIS A 3 10.44 -11.76 32.05
N GLY A 4 9.17 -11.68 31.63
CA GLY A 4 8.82 -11.60 30.22
C GLY A 4 9.57 -10.43 29.61
N THR A 5 10.38 -10.70 28.59
CA THR A 5 11.13 -9.69 27.87
C THR A 5 10.13 -8.91 27.01
N CYS A 6 9.95 -7.61 27.26
CA CYS A 6 9.02 -6.79 26.49
C CYS A 6 9.42 -6.84 25.00
N CYS A 7 8.51 -7.30 24.14
CA CYS A 7 8.80 -7.56 22.73
C CYS A 7 8.42 -6.34 21.86
N GLY A 8 9.13 -5.23 22.04
CA GLY A 8 8.97 -4.02 21.22
C GLY A 8 9.97 -3.98 20.07
N ARG A 9 9.54 -3.61 18.86
CA ARG A 9 10.43 -3.30 17.74
C ARG A 9 10.23 -1.85 17.31
N TRP A 10 11.33 -1.15 17.05
CA TRP A 10 11.28 0.19 16.49
C TRP A 10 10.67 0.18 15.08
N ILE A 11 9.60 0.95 14.89
CA ILE A 11 8.78 0.96 13.67
C ILE A 11 8.74 2.32 12.98
N GLY A 12 9.26 3.40 13.59
CA GLY A 12 9.14 4.72 13.00
C GLY A 12 9.44 5.86 13.97
N TYR A 13 9.20 7.08 13.53
CA TYR A 13 9.29 8.28 14.35
C TYR A 13 8.29 9.35 13.93
N VAL A 14 8.04 10.26 14.87
CA VAL A 14 7.29 11.51 14.64
C VAL A 14 8.29 12.67 14.76
N ALA A 15 8.22 13.61 13.84
CA ALA A 15 9.01 14.83 13.84
C ALA A 15 8.11 16.03 13.52
N VAL A 16 8.56 17.23 13.88
CA VAL A 16 7.88 18.48 13.54
C VAL A 16 8.89 19.46 12.97
N SER A 17 8.49 20.21 11.94
CA SER A 17 9.36 21.19 11.29
C SER A 17 9.85 22.25 12.29
N SER A 18 11.10 22.69 12.16
CA SER A 18 11.64 23.83 12.90
C SER A 18 11.08 25.15 12.37
N ASP A 19 11.26 26.26 13.09
CA ASP A 19 10.78 27.58 12.65
C ASP A 19 11.43 28.05 11.34
N GLU A 20 12.64 27.57 11.07
CA GLU A 20 13.32 27.77 9.79
C GLU A 20 12.62 27.03 8.66
N GLU A 21 12.29 25.75 8.88
CA GLU A 21 11.56 24.96 7.90
C GLU A 21 10.13 25.46 7.70
N VAL A 22 9.47 26.00 8.73
CA VAL A 22 8.15 26.64 8.58
C VAL A 22 8.22 27.84 7.66
N ARG A 23 9.25 28.69 7.77
CA ARG A 23 9.44 29.82 6.84
C ARG A 23 9.62 29.37 5.39
N ARG A 24 10.21 28.19 5.17
CA ARG A 24 10.41 27.60 3.84
C ARG A 24 9.16 26.90 3.30
N LEU A 25 8.44 26.15 4.14
CA LEU A 25 7.26 25.37 3.78
C LEU A 25 5.96 26.20 3.78
N GLY A 26 5.96 27.34 4.46
CA GLY A 26 4.79 28.19 4.68
C GLY A 26 3.86 27.70 5.81
N ARG A 27 4.19 26.58 6.46
CA ARG A 27 3.38 25.95 7.51
C ARG A 27 4.20 25.00 8.39
N ARG A 28 3.71 24.73 9.60
CA ARG A 28 4.21 23.75 10.55
C ARG A 28 3.83 22.33 10.11
N ASP A 29 4.79 21.56 9.65
CA ASP A 29 4.53 20.19 9.21
C ASP A 29 4.89 19.18 10.31
N VAL A 30 3.94 18.30 10.62
CA VAL A 30 4.16 17.11 11.45
C VAL A 30 4.44 15.94 10.52
N LEU A 31 5.66 15.42 10.55
CA LEU A 31 6.09 14.27 9.77
C LEU A 31 5.98 13.00 10.62
N VAL A 32 5.24 12.02 10.13
CA VAL A 32 5.21 10.66 10.66
C VAL A 32 5.82 9.74 9.62
N THR A 33 6.82 8.96 10.00
CA THR A 33 7.39 7.97 9.08
C THR A 33 7.43 6.58 9.68
N PHE A 34 7.09 5.60 8.86
CA PHE A 34 7.11 4.19 9.22
C PHE A 34 8.20 3.44 8.46
N ARG A 35 8.87 2.56 9.20
CA ARG A 35 9.89 1.65 8.72
C ARG A 35 9.24 0.50 7.93
N GLY A 36 9.77 0.24 6.74
CA GLY A 36 9.49 -1.00 6.00
C GLY A 36 10.29 -2.20 6.54
N THR A 37 10.02 -3.40 6.03
CA THR A 37 10.77 -4.61 6.37
C THR A 37 11.99 -4.80 5.46
N VAL A 38 13.02 -5.50 5.97
CA VAL A 38 14.23 -5.87 5.19
C VAL A 38 14.03 -7.21 4.45
N THR A 39 13.18 -8.10 4.98
CA THR A 39 12.85 -9.42 4.40
C THR A 39 11.39 -9.44 3.90
N SER A 40 11.21 -9.31 2.59
CA SER A 40 9.90 -9.06 1.98
C SER A 40 9.02 -10.32 1.83
N THR A 41 9.60 -11.51 1.73
CA THR A 41 8.88 -12.74 1.33
C THR A 41 8.02 -13.36 2.44
N GLU A 42 8.58 -13.56 3.63
CA GLU A 42 7.83 -14.08 4.80
C GLU A 42 6.70 -13.14 5.22
N TRP A 43 6.94 -11.84 5.04
CA TRP A 43 5.96 -10.80 5.34
C TRP A 43 4.81 -10.80 4.33
N ILE A 44 5.07 -10.88 3.02
CA ILE A 44 4.00 -11.01 2.03
C ILE A 44 3.09 -12.20 2.36
N ALA A 45 3.66 -13.33 2.78
CA ALA A 45 2.87 -14.51 3.20
C ALA A 45 1.99 -14.22 4.44
N ASN A 46 2.52 -13.51 5.43
CA ASN A 46 1.80 -13.16 6.66
C ASN A 46 0.67 -12.13 6.45
N PHE A 47 0.76 -11.29 5.42
CA PHE A 47 -0.20 -10.20 5.13
C PHE A 47 -1.23 -10.59 4.05
N MET A 48 -1.27 -11.87 3.67
CA MET A 48 -2.31 -12.47 2.84
C MET A 48 -3.36 -13.22 3.69
N SER A 49 -3.67 -12.71 4.89
CA SER A 49 -4.59 -13.38 5.82
C SER A 49 -6.05 -13.12 5.46
N SER A 50 -6.55 -11.90 5.73
CA SER A 50 -7.97 -11.56 5.58
C SER A 50 -8.21 -10.05 5.74
N LEU A 51 -9.29 -9.57 5.13
CA LEU A 51 -9.84 -8.24 5.41
C LEU A 51 -10.65 -8.28 6.71
N ARG A 52 -10.38 -7.33 7.62
CA ARG A 52 -11.14 -7.14 8.87
C ARG A 52 -11.66 -5.72 9.00
N PRO A 53 -12.82 -5.51 9.63
CA PRO A 53 -13.30 -4.17 9.94
C PRO A 53 -12.22 -3.38 10.68
N ALA A 54 -11.96 -2.15 10.21
CA ALA A 54 -10.94 -1.31 10.83
C ALA A 54 -11.34 -0.96 12.28
N ASN A 55 -12.61 -0.57 12.49
CA ASN A 55 -13.21 -0.25 13.79
C ASN A 55 -12.31 0.62 14.69
N LEU A 56 -11.62 1.58 14.09
CA LEU A 56 -10.66 2.42 14.81
C LEU A 56 -11.38 3.50 15.63
N ASP A 57 -12.50 4.05 15.15
CA ASP A 57 -13.36 4.90 15.99
C ASP A 57 -14.34 4.04 16.83
N PRO A 58 -14.24 4.07 18.17
CA PRO A 58 -15.19 3.35 19.03
C PRO A 58 -16.62 3.91 18.98
N HIS A 59 -16.81 5.17 18.55
CA HIS A 59 -18.11 5.85 18.57
C HIS A 59 -18.87 5.71 17.24
N ASP A 60 -18.17 5.48 16.12
CA ASP A 60 -18.76 5.22 14.80
C ASP A 60 -18.15 3.94 14.16
N PRO A 61 -18.49 2.74 14.67
CA PRO A 61 -17.91 1.49 14.19
C PRO A 61 -18.45 1.12 12.79
N ARG A 62 -17.67 1.43 11.76
CA ARG A 62 -17.94 1.09 10.35
C ARG A 62 -17.48 -0.33 10.00
N ARG A 63 -18.44 -1.23 9.79
CA ARG A 63 -18.19 -2.67 9.55
C ARG A 63 -17.83 -3.01 8.09
N ASP A 64 -18.21 -2.13 7.19
CA ASP A 64 -17.96 -2.12 5.75
C ASP A 64 -16.53 -1.69 5.42
N VAL A 65 -15.99 -0.71 6.16
CA VAL A 65 -14.60 -0.27 6.05
C VAL A 65 -13.64 -1.34 6.58
N LYS A 66 -13.00 -2.07 5.66
CA LYS A 66 -12.11 -3.19 6.01
C LYS A 66 -10.69 -2.97 5.53
N VAL A 67 -9.75 -3.39 6.38
CA VAL A 67 -8.31 -3.32 6.15
C VAL A 67 -7.67 -4.69 6.32
N GLU A 68 -6.48 -4.88 5.75
CA GLU A 68 -5.72 -6.12 5.94
C GLU A 68 -5.38 -6.32 7.42
N SER A 69 -5.69 -7.51 7.91
CA SER A 69 -5.59 -7.88 9.32
C SER A 69 -4.18 -7.78 9.92
N GLY A 70 -3.13 -8.09 9.14
CA GLY A 70 -1.75 -7.96 9.55
C GLY A 70 -1.34 -6.51 9.77
N PHE A 71 -1.73 -5.58 8.87
CA PHE A 71 -1.46 -4.15 9.08
C PHE A 71 -2.19 -3.64 10.31
N LEU A 72 -3.46 -4.00 10.45
CA LEU A 72 -4.27 -3.61 11.60
C LEU A 72 -3.64 -4.11 12.91
N SER A 73 -3.24 -5.38 12.96
CA SER A 73 -2.58 -5.95 14.14
C SER A 73 -1.25 -5.27 14.46
N LEU A 74 -0.39 -5.01 13.47
CA LEU A 74 0.86 -4.27 13.71
C LEU A 74 0.60 -2.87 14.29
N TYR A 75 -0.51 -2.26 13.90
CA TYR A 75 -0.86 -0.92 14.33
C TYR A 75 -1.48 -0.89 15.73
N THR A 76 -2.35 -1.83 16.07
CA THR A 76 -3.19 -1.79 17.28
C THR A 76 -2.78 -2.75 18.39
N SER A 77 -1.98 -3.78 18.11
CA SER A 77 -1.59 -4.76 19.13
C SER A 77 -0.72 -4.12 20.22
N ASP A 78 -1.04 -4.46 21.47
CA ASP A 78 -0.28 -4.11 22.67
C ASP A 78 0.39 -5.35 23.27
N ASP A 79 1.51 -5.16 23.95
CA ASP A 79 2.13 -6.23 24.75
C ASP A 79 1.57 -6.18 26.17
N SER A 80 0.39 -6.77 26.37
CA SER A 80 -0.27 -6.88 27.68
C SER A 80 0.58 -7.58 28.75
N THR A 81 1.67 -8.26 28.37
CA THR A 81 2.60 -8.88 29.33
C THR A 81 3.61 -7.89 29.90
N CYS A 82 3.82 -6.75 29.23
CA CYS A 82 4.70 -5.68 29.67
C CYS A 82 3.93 -4.71 30.58
N ARG A 83 4.03 -4.91 31.90
CA ARG A 83 3.36 -4.07 32.92
C ARG A 83 3.71 -2.56 32.87
N PHE A 84 4.76 -2.21 32.14
CA PHE A 84 5.22 -0.83 31.91
C PHE A 84 5.34 -0.50 30.42
N GLY A 85 4.64 -1.24 29.55
CA GLY A 85 4.65 -1.00 28.11
C GLY A 85 4.11 0.38 27.74
N GLN A 86 4.60 0.95 26.64
CA GLN A 86 4.22 2.29 26.17
C GLN A 86 2.88 2.32 25.39
N GLY A 87 2.05 1.28 25.51
CA GLY A 87 0.88 1.06 24.66
C GLY A 87 1.24 0.60 23.24
N SER A 88 0.22 0.40 22.42
CA SER A 88 0.33 0.06 20.99
C SER A 88 0.97 1.17 20.16
N CYS A 89 1.39 0.84 18.93
CA CYS A 89 1.90 1.82 17.97
C CYS A 89 0.89 2.96 17.73
N ARG A 90 -0.40 2.59 17.62
CA ARG A 90 -1.51 3.52 17.48
C ARG A 90 -1.57 4.51 18.64
N GLU A 91 -1.61 4.03 19.88
CA GLU A 91 -1.75 4.90 21.06
C GLU A 91 -0.61 5.89 21.20
N GLN A 92 0.64 5.44 20.98
CA GLN A 92 1.82 6.31 20.99
C GLN A 92 1.74 7.40 19.91
N LEU A 93 1.32 7.01 18.70
CA LEU A 93 1.18 7.94 17.58
C LEU A 93 0.08 8.98 17.84
N LEU A 94 -1.11 8.53 18.20
CA LEU A 94 -2.25 9.41 18.46
C LEU A 94 -1.94 10.38 19.61
N GLY A 95 -1.29 9.91 20.68
CA GLY A 95 -0.85 10.74 21.78
C GLY A 95 0.13 11.83 21.35
N GLU A 96 1.17 11.46 20.59
CA GLU A 96 2.21 12.42 20.17
C GLU A 96 1.70 13.41 19.11
N VAL A 97 0.94 12.95 18.11
CA VAL A 97 0.35 13.84 17.11
C VAL A 97 -0.64 14.82 17.76
N SER A 98 -1.49 14.34 18.68
CA SER A 98 -2.41 15.22 19.42
C SER A 98 -1.65 16.26 20.26
N ARG A 99 -0.54 15.86 20.91
CA ARG A 99 0.32 16.78 21.66
C ARG A 99 0.90 17.88 20.76
N LEU A 100 1.34 17.52 19.55
CA LEU A 100 1.90 18.47 18.58
C LEU A 100 0.83 19.41 18.01
N ILE A 101 -0.36 18.89 17.67
CA ILE A 101 -1.49 19.70 17.21
C ILE A 101 -1.87 20.74 18.27
N ASN A 102 -2.01 20.32 19.54
CA ASN A 102 -2.31 21.25 20.63
C ASN A 102 -1.20 22.27 20.86
N LYS A 103 0.07 21.88 20.70
CA LYS A 103 1.20 22.80 20.91
C LYS A 103 1.25 23.91 19.85
N TYR A 104 0.89 23.60 18.61
CA TYR A 104 1.00 24.54 17.47
C TYR A 104 -0.37 24.93 16.90
N GLN A 105 -1.42 24.89 17.72
CA GLN A 105 -2.82 25.12 17.29
C GLN A 105 -3.05 26.49 16.62
N ASP A 106 -2.26 27.49 16.99
CA ASP A 106 -2.33 28.85 16.46
C ASP A 106 -1.57 29.03 15.13
N GLU A 107 -0.82 28.03 14.67
CA GLU A 107 -0.04 28.06 13.42
C GLU A 107 -0.76 27.35 12.28
N GLU A 108 -0.43 27.68 11.02
CA GLU A 108 -0.83 26.83 9.90
C GLU A 108 -0.10 25.50 9.96
N MET A 109 -0.86 24.40 9.99
CA MET A 109 -0.33 23.06 10.19
C MET A 109 -0.60 22.16 8.99
N SER A 110 0.23 21.14 8.83
CA SER A 110 -0.07 19.95 8.03
C SER A 110 0.44 18.69 8.70
N ILE A 111 -0.12 17.54 8.31
CA ILE A 111 0.38 16.23 8.72
C ILE A 111 0.80 15.47 7.46
N THR A 112 2.08 15.11 7.43
CA THR A 112 2.68 14.32 6.35
C THR A 112 3.02 12.94 6.89
N LEU A 113 2.46 11.89 6.29
CA LEU A 113 2.82 10.52 6.59
C LEU A 113 3.62 9.92 5.44
N ALA A 114 4.69 9.22 5.74
CA ALA A 114 5.53 8.59 4.73
C ALA A 114 5.92 7.17 5.12
N GLY A 115 6.11 6.33 4.12
CA GLY A 115 6.60 4.98 4.34
C GLY A 115 7.03 4.32 3.05
N HIS A 116 7.77 3.25 3.21
CA HIS A 116 8.15 2.35 2.13
C HIS A 116 7.68 0.93 2.44
N SER A 117 7.22 0.19 1.43
CA SER A 117 6.78 -1.21 1.58
C SER A 117 5.67 -1.33 2.65
N MET A 118 5.83 -2.22 3.64
CA MET A 118 4.98 -2.29 4.84
C MET A 118 4.76 -0.92 5.51
N GLY A 119 5.80 -0.08 5.59
CA GLY A 119 5.68 1.25 6.18
C GLY A 119 4.69 2.14 5.44
N SER A 120 4.56 1.99 4.13
CA SER A 120 3.56 2.72 3.33
C SER A 120 2.13 2.35 3.72
N ALA A 121 1.90 1.09 4.04
CA ALA A 121 0.59 0.63 4.47
C ALA A 121 0.22 1.15 5.85
N LEU A 122 1.18 1.15 6.78
CA LEU A 122 1.01 1.76 8.10
C LEU A 122 0.81 3.28 8.02
N ALA A 123 1.51 3.95 7.10
CA ALA A 123 1.32 5.38 6.84
C ALA A 123 -0.10 5.69 6.35
N LEU A 124 -0.63 4.90 5.43
CA LEU A 124 -2.01 5.05 4.95
C LEU A 124 -3.04 4.75 6.04
N LEU A 125 -2.87 3.64 6.77
CA LEU A 125 -3.77 3.28 7.86
C LEU A 125 -3.79 4.34 8.97
N SER A 126 -2.63 4.90 9.30
CA SER A 126 -2.52 5.98 10.29
C SER A 126 -3.14 7.28 9.80
N GLY A 127 -2.98 7.62 8.51
CA GLY A 127 -3.61 8.80 7.92
C GLY A 127 -5.14 8.69 7.93
N TYR A 128 -5.67 7.51 7.65
CA TYR A 128 -7.08 7.20 7.83
C TYR A 128 -7.53 7.35 9.29
N ASP A 129 -6.83 6.75 10.26
CA ASP A 129 -7.20 6.80 11.67
C ASP A 129 -7.26 8.23 12.23
N LEU A 130 -6.25 9.05 11.92
CA LEU A 130 -6.21 10.46 12.33
C LEU A 130 -7.41 11.25 11.78
N ALA A 131 -7.81 10.98 10.54
CA ALA A 131 -8.92 11.66 9.89
C ALA A 131 -10.29 11.14 10.37
N GLU A 132 -10.42 9.82 10.55
CA GLU A 132 -11.64 9.17 11.03
C GLU A 132 -11.97 9.65 12.45
N LEU A 133 -10.97 9.74 13.34
CA LEU A 133 -11.13 10.30 14.69
C LEU A 133 -11.33 11.82 14.70
N GLY A 134 -11.23 12.48 13.55
CA GLY A 134 -11.35 13.94 13.44
C GLY A 134 -10.25 14.72 14.16
N LEU A 135 -9.10 14.09 14.46
CA LEU A 135 -7.98 14.75 15.16
C LEU A 135 -7.37 15.88 14.32
N ASN A 136 -7.56 15.83 13.00
CA ASN A 136 -7.16 16.90 12.09
C ASN A 136 -8.20 18.03 11.97
N ARG A 137 -9.32 17.98 12.70
CA ARG A 137 -10.36 19.03 12.71
C ARG A 137 -10.28 19.79 14.03
N PHE A 138 -9.69 20.98 14.01
CA PHE A 138 -9.58 21.81 15.20
C PHE A 138 -10.72 22.84 15.26
N GLN A 139 -11.43 22.88 16.40
CA GLN A 139 -12.52 23.84 16.71
C GLN A 139 -13.60 24.00 15.62
N GLN A 140 -13.82 22.96 14.80
CA GLN A 140 -14.80 22.94 13.69
C GLN A 140 -14.61 24.04 12.63
N GLN A 141 -13.52 24.80 12.64
CA GLN A 141 -13.26 25.89 11.68
C GLN A 141 -12.00 25.69 10.85
N ARG A 142 -11.05 24.86 11.30
CA ARG A 142 -9.78 24.64 10.61
C ARG A 142 -9.48 23.15 10.46
N GLU A 143 -9.36 22.71 9.21
CA GLU A 143 -8.96 21.35 8.86
C GLU A 143 -7.47 21.31 8.53
N ILE A 144 -6.74 20.49 9.27
CA ILE A 144 -5.32 20.21 9.06
C ILE A 144 -5.23 19.18 7.92
N PRO A 145 -4.60 19.49 6.77
CA PRO A 145 -4.49 18.56 5.67
C PRO A 145 -3.59 17.37 6.05
N ILE A 146 -4.07 16.17 5.76
CA ILE A 146 -3.33 14.91 5.90
C ILE A 146 -2.88 14.45 4.51
N THR A 147 -1.56 14.27 4.33
CA THR A 147 -0.96 13.78 3.08
C THR A 147 -0.11 12.55 3.33
N VAL A 148 -0.31 11.50 2.54
CA VAL A 148 0.42 10.24 2.62
C VAL A 148 1.30 10.07 1.38
N TYR A 149 2.60 9.88 1.57
CA TYR A 149 3.56 9.49 0.53
C TYR A 149 3.92 8.02 0.69
N SER A 150 3.39 7.20 -0.21
CA SER A 150 3.58 5.75 -0.24
C SER A 150 4.62 5.38 -1.28
N PHE A 151 5.73 4.75 -0.88
CA PHE A 151 6.75 4.24 -1.80
C PHE A 151 6.68 2.72 -1.85
N GLY A 152 6.45 2.13 -3.03
CA GLY A 152 6.35 0.68 -3.18
C GLY A 152 5.27 0.04 -2.28
N GLY A 153 4.25 0.79 -1.89
CA GLY A 153 3.26 0.32 -0.92
C GLY A 153 2.25 -0.69 -1.51
N PRO A 154 1.86 -1.73 -0.74
CA PRO A 154 0.80 -2.65 -1.13
C PRO A 154 -0.60 -2.02 -0.98
N ARG A 155 -1.65 -2.77 -1.37
CA ARG A 155 -3.05 -2.43 -1.05
C ARG A 155 -3.31 -2.66 0.44
N VAL A 156 -4.08 -1.76 1.05
CA VAL A 156 -4.28 -1.75 2.51
C VAL A 156 -5.68 -2.22 2.91
N GLY A 157 -6.70 -1.92 2.11
CA GLY A 157 -8.08 -2.23 2.44
C GLY A 157 -8.96 -2.44 1.22
N ASN A 158 -10.26 -2.58 1.46
CA ASN A 158 -11.26 -2.77 0.42
C ASN A 158 -11.68 -1.44 -0.24
N THR A 159 -12.65 -1.53 -1.16
CA THR A 159 -13.22 -0.34 -1.83
C THR A 159 -13.84 0.63 -0.83
N ASP A 160 -14.56 0.14 0.19
CA ASP A 160 -15.17 1.00 1.21
C ASP A 160 -14.11 1.78 2.01
N PHE A 161 -12.97 1.14 2.32
CA PHE A 161 -11.82 1.83 2.92
C PHE A 161 -11.22 2.90 2.02
N LYS A 162 -11.13 2.63 0.71
CA LYS A 162 -10.68 3.63 -0.27
C LYS A 162 -11.61 4.84 -0.30
N GLU A 163 -12.91 4.60 -0.50
CA GLU A 163 -13.93 5.64 -0.59
C GLU A 163 -13.96 6.47 0.68
N ARG A 164 -13.87 5.81 1.85
CA ARG A 164 -13.82 6.50 3.13
C ARG A 164 -12.59 7.41 3.28
N CYS A 165 -11.41 6.97 2.85
CA CYS A 165 -10.22 7.84 2.86
C CYS A 165 -10.41 9.09 1.98
N GLU A 166 -11.08 8.93 0.82
CA GLU A 166 -11.36 10.03 -0.10
C GLU A 166 -12.39 11.01 0.49
N GLU A 167 -13.46 10.50 1.12
CA GLU A 167 -14.47 11.29 1.84
C GLU A 167 -13.86 12.11 2.99
N LEU A 168 -12.95 11.49 3.75
CA LEU A 168 -12.24 12.14 4.85
C LEU A 168 -11.20 13.19 4.39
N GLY A 169 -10.96 13.30 3.08
CA GLY A 169 -10.02 14.27 2.51
C GLY A 169 -8.56 13.87 2.60
N VAL A 170 -8.24 12.61 2.96
CA VAL A 170 -6.86 12.12 3.04
C VAL A 170 -6.26 12.08 1.63
N LYS A 171 -5.18 12.84 1.40
CA LYS A 171 -4.49 12.86 0.10
C LYS A 171 -3.38 11.82 0.10
N VAL A 172 -3.36 10.96 -0.91
CA VAL A 172 -2.39 9.87 -0.99
C VAL A 172 -1.70 9.92 -2.36
N LEU A 173 -0.37 10.02 -2.35
CA LEU A 173 0.48 9.87 -3.52
C LEU A 173 1.22 8.54 -3.41
N ARG A 174 1.02 7.66 -4.38
CA ARG A 174 1.68 6.35 -4.46
C ARG A 174 2.77 6.38 -5.51
N VAL A 175 4.03 6.35 -5.09
CA VAL A 175 5.16 6.13 -5.97
C VAL A 175 5.34 4.63 -6.14
N VAL A 176 5.13 4.13 -7.35
CA VAL A 176 5.17 2.69 -7.67
C VAL A 176 6.19 2.42 -8.76
N ASN A 177 6.85 1.27 -8.71
CA ASN A 177 7.60 0.75 -9.82
C ASN A 177 6.74 -0.27 -10.58
N VAL A 178 6.60 -0.12 -11.90
CA VAL A 178 5.78 -1.00 -12.75
C VAL A 178 6.20 -2.48 -12.64
N HIS A 179 7.48 -2.72 -12.36
CA HIS A 179 8.09 -4.04 -12.22
C HIS A 179 8.12 -4.56 -10.77
N ASP A 180 7.62 -3.80 -9.81
CA ASP A 180 7.59 -4.19 -8.40
C ASP A 180 6.29 -4.96 -8.06
N PRO A 181 6.37 -6.26 -7.75
CA PRO A 181 5.20 -7.09 -7.47
C PRO A 181 4.50 -6.71 -6.15
N VAL A 182 5.19 -6.06 -5.20
CA VAL A 182 4.60 -5.69 -3.90
C VAL A 182 3.45 -4.70 -4.09
N THR A 183 3.59 -3.79 -5.05
CA THR A 183 2.56 -2.81 -5.38
C THR A 183 1.29 -3.44 -5.95
N LYS A 184 1.33 -4.71 -6.38
CA LYS A 184 0.20 -5.45 -6.95
C LYS A 184 -0.51 -6.36 -5.93
N LEU A 185 0.00 -6.41 -4.70
CA LEU A 185 -0.50 -7.27 -3.65
C LEU A 185 -1.26 -6.48 -2.57
N PRO A 186 -2.15 -7.15 -1.83
CA PRO A 186 -2.79 -8.44 -2.16
C PRO A 186 -3.75 -8.34 -3.36
N GLY A 187 -3.91 -9.43 -4.13
CA GLY A 187 -4.92 -9.51 -5.21
C GLY A 187 -4.45 -9.98 -6.59
N LEU A 188 -3.28 -10.63 -6.71
CA LEU A 188 -2.64 -10.99 -7.99
C LEU A 188 -3.48 -11.87 -8.96
N PHE A 189 -4.60 -12.46 -8.52
CA PHE A 189 -5.42 -13.36 -9.35
C PHE A 189 -6.93 -13.06 -9.41
N MET A 190 -7.47 -12.17 -8.58
CA MET A 190 -8.93 -11.90 -8.54
C MET A 190 -9.34 -10.64 -9.32
N ASN A 191 -8.40 -9.74 -9.60
CA ASN A 191 -8.73 -8.38 -10.05
C ASN A 191 -8.96 -8.24 -11.57
N GLU A 192 -8.47 -9.16 -12.39
CA GLU A 192 -8.60 -9.09 -13.85
C GLU A 192 -9.68 -10.03 -14.41
N HIS A 193 -9.89 -11.21 -13.82
CA HIS A 193 -10.93 -12.14 -14.29
C HIS A 193 -12.36 -11.72 -13.93
N PHE A 194 -12.57 -10.92 -12.89
CA PHE A 194 -13.90 -10.48 -12.47
C PHE A 194 -14.37 -9.17 -13.10
N ARG A 195 -13.46 -8.31 -13.60
CA ARG A 195 -13.86 -7.07 -14.29
C ARG A 195 -14.55 -7.35 -15.62
N ALA A 196 -14.21 -8.44 -16.30
CA ALA A 196 -14.86 -8.84 -17.56
C ALA A 196 -16.30 -9.37 -17.38
N LEU A 197 -16.70 -9.73 -16.16
CA LEU A 197 -18.05 -10.26 -15.82
C LEU A 197 -18.88 -9.27 -14.98
N GLY A 198 -18.28 -8.20 -14.47
CA GLY A 198 -18.88 -7.29 -13.50
C GLY A 198 -19.67 -6.11 -14.07
N GLU A 199 -19.62 -5.84 -15.39
CA GLU A 199 -20.41 -4.74 -15.99
C GLU A 199 -21.90 -5.07 -16.12
N THR A 200 -22.31 -6.33 -15.92
CA THR A 200 -23.71 -6.76 -16.08
C THR A 200 -24.35 -7.29 -14.78
N TYR A 201 -23.57 -7.59 -13.73
CA TYR A 201 -24.10 -8.13 -12.48
C TYR A 201 -23.32 -7.60 -11.26
N GLN A 202 -23.95 -6.76 -10.44
CA GLN A 202 -23.47 -6.42 -9.09
C GLN A 202 -23.55 -7.67 -8.20
N PHE A 203 -22.47 -8.45 -8.15
CA PHE A 203 -22.35 -9.54 -7.18
C PHE A 203 -21.93 -8.97 -5.81
N PRO A 204 -22.52 -9.44 -4.68
CA PRO A 204 -22.21 -8.99 -3.31
C PRO A 204 -20.74 -9.08 -2.86
N TRP A 205 -19.87 -9.70 -3.67
CA TRP A 205 -18.46 -9.97 -3.39
C TRP A 205 -17.53 -8.90 -3.95
N SER A 206 -18.02 -7.93 -4.74
CA SER A 206 -17.23 -6.81 -5.28
C SER A 206 -16.61 -5.94 -4.18
N CYS A 207 -17.29 -5.79 -3.03
CA CYS A 207 -16.80 -5.08 -1.84
C CYS A 207 -15.73 -5.86 -1.03
N SER A 208 -15.40 -7.10 -1.42
CA SER A 208 -14.36 -7.91 -0.77
C SER A 208 -12.99 -7.84 -1.47
N CYS A 209 -12.85 -7.03 -2.52
CA CYS A 209 -11.59 -6.88 -3.23
C CYS A 209 -10.74 -5.76 -2.62
N TYR A 210 -9.42 -5.97 -2.58
CA TYR A 210 -8.48 -4.94 -2.18
C TYR A 210 -8.38 -3.82 -3.23
N ALA A 211 -8.42 -2.58 -2.77
CA ALA A 211 -8.32 -1.39 -3.60
C ALA A 211 -7.08 -0.54 -3.27
N HIS A 212 -6.58 0.19 -4.27
CA HIS A 212 -5.58 1.23 -4.06
C HIS A 212 -6.26 2.55 -3.69
N VAL A 213 -5.63 3.31 -2.79
CA VAL A 213 -6.09 4.63 -2.35
C VAL A 213 -5.15 5.70 -2.90
N GLY A 214 -5.72 6.74 -3.51
CA GLY A 214 -4.97 7.90 -4.02
C GLY A 214 -4.46 7.79 -5.46
N VAL A 215 -3.58 8.74 -5.79
CA VAL A 215 -3.04 8.94 -7.14
C VAL A 215 -1.73 8.20 -7.29
N GLU A 216 -1.56 7.53 -8.44
CA GLU A 216 -0.35 6.78 -8.77
C GLU A 216 0.66 7.63 -9.56
N LEU A 217 1.90 7.62 -9.11
CA LEU A 217 3.08 8.06 -9.84
C LEU A 217 3.91 6.82 -10.20
N ALA A 218 3.74 6.35 -11.43
CA ALA A 218 4.45 5.19 -11.94
C ALA A 218 5.88 5.56 -12.39
N LEU A 219 6.85 4.84 -11.84
CA LEU A 219 8.24 4.83 -12.28
C LEU A 219 8.45 3.57 -13.12
N ASP A 220 8.95 3.74 -14.33
CA ASP A 220 9.32 2.64 -15.21
C ASP A 220 10.85 2.52 -15.24
N PHE A 221 11.37 1.56 -14.48
CA PHE A 221 12.79 1.25 -14.52
C PHE A 221 13.05 -0.25 -14.47
N PHE A 222 13.77 -0.73 -15.49
CA PHE A 222 14.20 -2.11 -15.63
C PHE A 222 15.69 -2.23 -15.33
N LYS A 223 16.05 -2.89 -14.22
CA LYS A 223 17.40 -3.47 -14.03
C LYS A 223 17.26 -4.86 -13.42
N MET A 224 16.98 -5.83 -14.28
CA MET A 224 16.88 -7.24 -13.93
C MET A 224 18.28 -7.79 -13.61
N GLN A 225 18.61 -7.85 -12.32
CA GLN A 225 19.56 -8.83 -11.75
C GLN A 225 19.12 -9.33 -10.36
N ASN A 226 18.29 -8.57 -9.61
CA ASN A 226 17.77 -9.01 -8.30
C ASN A 226 16.40 -8.35 -7.97
N PRO A 227 15.33 -9.11 -7.65
CA PRO A 227 14.03 -8.56 -7.23
C PRO A 227 14.08 -7.68 -5.97
N ALA A 228 15.12 -7.80 -5.15
CA ALA A 228 15.34 -6.87 -4.03
C ALA A 228 15.66 -5.43 -4.50
N CYS A 229 16.24 -5.25 -5.70
CA CYS A 229 16.61 -3.93 -6.21
C CYS A 229 15.42 -3.13 -6.77
N VAL A 230 14.37 -3.81 -7.26
CA VAL A 230 13.17 -3.13 -7.80
C VAL A 230 12.25 -2.58 -6.72
N HIS A 231 12.43 -3.06 -5.49
CA HIS A 231 11.70 -2.68 -4.28
C HIS A 231 12.60 -1.94 -3.27
N ASP A 232 13.74 -1.39 -3.71
CA ASP A 232 14.65 -0.64 -2.84
C ASP A 232 14.29 0.85 -2.82
N LEU A 233 14.05 1.41 -1.64
CA LEU A 233 13.68 2.83 -1.46
C LEU A 233 14.76 3.78 -2.01
N GLY A 234 16.04 3.42 -1.88
CA GLY A 234 17.14 4.24 -2.42
C GLY A 234 17.03 4.40 -3.94
N THR A 235 16.63 3.35 -4.63
CA THR A 235 16.39 3.35 -6.08
C THR A 235 15.18 4.18 -6.47
N TYR A 236 14.06 4.06 -5.73
CA TYR A 236 12.89 4.92 -5.91
C TYR A 236 13.25 6.41 -5.78
N ILE A 237 13.98 6.80 -4.73
CA ILE A 237 14.39 8.19 -4.49
C ILE A 237 15.40 8.65 -5.56
N GLY A 238 16.35 7.79 -5.93
CA GLY A 238 17.37 8.10 -6.93
C GLY A 238 16.77 8.45 -8.29
N LEU A 239 15.70 7.77 -8.69
CA LEU A 239 15.00 8.04 -9.96
C LEU A 239 14.13 9.29 -9.91
N LEU A 240 13.49 9.57 -8.77
CA LEU A 240 12.78 10.84 -8.59
C LEU A 240 13.73 12.05 -8.66
N LYS A 241 14.96 11.90 -8.16
CA LYS A 241 16.00 12.94 -8.24
C LYS A 241 16.61 13.09 -9.63
N CYS A 242 16.58 12.03 -10.43
CA CYS A 242 17.13 11.99 -11.77
C CYS A 242 16.01 11.73 -12.80
N PRO A 243 15.18 12.74 -13.11
CA PRO A 243 14.21 12.66 -14.19
C PRO A 243 14.98 12.72 -15.52
N LYS A 244 15.76 11.68 -15.87
CA LYS A 244 16.17 11.54 -17.27
C LYS A 244 14.90 11.33 -18.06
N MET A 245 14.52 12.39 -18.78
CA MET A 245 13.48 12.47 -19.78
C MET A 245 13.11 11.09 -20.35
N VAL A 246 12.02 10.51 -19.87
CA VAL A 246 11.16 9.77 -20.80
C VAL A 246 10.49 10.85 -21.64
N GLN A 247 11.24 11.38 -22.62
CA GLN A 247 10.60 11.93 -23.79
C GLN A 247 9.86 10.75 -24.40
N VAL A 248 8.55 10.73 -24.19
CA VAL A 248 7.66 10.05 -25.13
C VAL A 248 7.90 10.74 -26.46
N HIS A 249 8.77 10.15 -27.28
CA HIS A 249 8.90 10.52 -28.67
C HIS A 249 7.51 10.36 -29.29
N LYS A 250 6.82 11.48 -29.51
CA LYS A 250 5.80 11.56 -30.57
C LYS A 250 6.54 11.48 -31.89
N GLU A 251 6.92 10.28 -32.30
CA GLU A 251 7.29 10.02 -33.68
C GLU A 251 6.33 9.00 -34.26
N GLY A 252 5.50 9.50 -35.18
CA GLY A 252 5.36 8.88 -36.48
C GLY A 252 4.61 7.57 -36.53
N MET A 253 3.41 7.66 -37.11
CA MET A 253 2.58 6.58 -37.61
C MET A 253 3.23 5.82 -38.80
N VAL A 254 4.48 5.36 -38.64
CA VAL A 254 5.23 4.68 -39.71
C VAL A 254 6.16 3.62 -39.12
N ASP A 255 5.62 2.55 -38.51
CA ASP A 255 6.20 1.20 -38.70
C ASP A 255 5.34 0.00 -38.23
N LEU A 256 4.03 0.19 -38.04
CA LEU A 256 3.10 -0.90 -37.73
C LEU A 256 3.09 -2.00 -38.81
N LEU A 257 3.41 -1.64 -40.06
CA LEU A 257 3.43 -2.57 -41.17
C LEU A 257 4.73 -3.42 -41.24
N ALA A 258 5.87 -2.90 -40.76
CA ALA A 258 7.10 -3.69 -40.68
C ALA A 258 7.08 -4.63 -39.47
N MET A 259 6.51 -4.20 -38.34
CA MET A 259 6.31 -5.07 -37.18
C MET A 259 5.31 -6.19 -37.50
N ALA A 260 4.18 -5.90 -38.17
CA ALA A 260 3.21 -6.92 -38.58
C ALA A 260 3.80 -7.96 -39.57
N LYS A 261 4.72 -7.55 -40.47
CA LYS A 261 5.41 -8.47 -41.39
C LYS A 261 6.45 -9.36 -40.70
N MET A 262 7.09 -8.90 -39.62
CA MET A 262 8.00 -9.72 -38.79
C MET A 262 7.23 -10.78 -37.97
N THR A 263 6.05 -10.44 -37.44
CA THR A 263 5.25 -11.38 -36.62
C THR A 263 4.60 -12.48 -37.47
N LEU A 264 4.19 -12.17 -38.70
CA LEU A 264 3.67 -13.17 -39.66
C LEU A 264 4.74 -14.16 -40.15
N ARG A 265 6.03 -13.79 -40.11
CA ARG A 265 7.14 -14.71 -40.48
C ARG A 265 7.56 -15.63 -39.33
N LYS A 266 7.37 -15.20 -38.07
CA LYS A 266 7.67 -16.04 -36.88
C LYS A 266 6.59 -17.08 -36.57
N HIS A 267 5.36 -16.92 -37.04
CA HIS A 267 4.29 -17.92 -36.87
C HIS A 267 4.33 -19.11 -37.84
N LYS A 268 5.38 -19.27 -38.66
CA LYS A 268 5.53 -20.42 -39.57
C LYS A 268 6.57 -21.48 -39.15
N LEU A 269 7.24 -21.33 -38.01
CA LEU A 269 8.20 -22.33 -37.51
C LEU A 269 8.13 -22.41 -35.98
N GLN A 270 7.27 -23.31 -35.49
CA GLN A 270 7.47 -24.24 -34.37
C GLN A 270 6.09 -24.70 -33.88
N ALA A 271 5.59 -25.76 -34.52
CA ALA A 271 4.61 -26.64 -33.88
C ALA A 271 5.38 -27.55 -32.92
N TRP A 272 5.06 -27.52 -31.63
CA TRP A 272 5.42 -28.57 -30.67
C TRP A 272 4.25 -28.80 -29.70
N PRO A 273 3.97 -30.06 -29.28
CA PRO A 273 2.63 -30.58 -29.24
C PRO A 273 2.02 -30.69 -27.84
N TRP A 274 0.74 -30.35 -27.77
CA TRP A 274 -0.16 -30.58 -26.64
C TRP A 274 -0.77 -31.99 -26.60
N GLN A 275 -0.39 -32.88 -27.53
CA GLN A 275 -1.00 -34.21 -27.64
C GLN A 275 -0.42 -35.26 -26.65
N ASP A 276 0.76 -35.02 -26.07
CA ASP A 276 1.38 -35.97 -25.12
C ASP A 276 1.00 -35.74 -23.65
N ALA A 277 0.63 -34.51 -23.28
CA ALA A 277 0.20 -34.18 -21.91
C ALA A 277 -1.20 -34.73 -21.57
N ALA A 278 -2.10 -34.78 -22.55
CA ALA A 278 -3.46 -35.33 -22.36
C ALA A 278 -3.46 -36.87 -22.18
N ARG A 279 -2.43 -37.56 -22.68
CA ARG A 279 -2.33 -39.03 -22.62
C ARG A 279 -1.74 -39.52 -21.29
N GLN A 280 -0.94 -38.71 -20.59
CA GLN A 280 -0.42 -39.06 -19.27
C GLN A 280 -1.41 -38.80 -18.12
N VAL A 281 -2.33 -37.85 -18.26
CA VAL A 281 -3.39 -37.61 -17.27
C VAL A 281 -4.48 -38.70 -17.35
N GLY A 282 -4.80 -39.20 -18.56
CA GLY A 282 -5.78 -40.28 -18.75
C GLY A 282 -5.35 -41.63 -18.15
N ASN A 283 -4.06 -41.97 -18.20
CA ASN A 283 -3.56 -43.24 -17.65
C ASN A 283 -3.42 -43.23 -16.12
N LEU A 284 -3.30 -42.06 -15.48
CA LEU A 284 -3.24 -41.94 -14.02
C LEU A 284 -4.62 -42.14 -13.37
N VAL A 285 -5.70 -41.78 -14.09
CA VAL A 285 -7.09 -41.93 -13.63
C VAL A 285 -7.56 -43.40 -13.70
N GLN A 286 -7.02 -44.21 -14.63
CA GLN A 286 -7.30 -45.66 -14.66
C GLN A 286 -6.50 -46.47 -13.63
N SER A 287 -5.33 -46.01 -13.17
CA SER A 287 -4.52 -46.75 -12.19
C SER A 287 -4.91 -46.52 -10.72
N LEU A 288 -5.75 -45.51 -10.43
CA LEU A 288 -6.14 -45.12 -9.07
C LEU A 288 -7.59 -45.48 -8.69
N GLY A 289 -8.32 -46.22 -9.54
CA GLY A 289 -9.59 -46.85 -9.17
C GLY A 289 -10.68 -45.90 -8.66
N LEU A 290 -10.76 -44.68 -9.19
CA LEU A 290 -11.83 -43.72 -8.90
C LEU A 290 -12.71 -43.50 -10.14
N ILE A 291 -13.37 -44.58 -10.58
CA ILE A 291 -14.76 -44.61 -11.06
C ILE A 291 -15.38 -45.88 -10.48
#